data_AF-A0A3D5VIS4-F1
#
_entry.id   AF-A0A3D5VIS4-F1
#
_cell.length_a   1.000
_cell.length_b   1.000
_cell.length_c   1.000
_cell.angle_alpha   90.00
_cell.angle_beta   90.00
_cell.angle_gamma   90.00
#
_symmetry.space_group_name_H-M   'P 1'
#
loop_
_entity.id
_entity.type
_entity.pdbx_description
1 polymer ?
#
loop_
_entity_poly.entity_id
_entity_poly.type
_entity_poly.pdbx_seq_one_letter_code
_entity_poly.pdbx_strand_id
1 'polypeptide(L)'
;GDGNCGALTGAAFAISLASGVDRQKQLENKDYRWIAFDNVAKTVGQKFLEEYGGVTCRSVTWKRFGKWWNSWNPVAKADFSKEEKERGCLAPGKCTISKTAGLAVGFILDMLENPRTLEQIQKDHNLV
;
A
#
# COMPACT_ATOMS: atom_id res chain seq x y z
N GLY A 1 -16.18 -4.42 -4.61
CA GLY A 1 -15.24 -3.41 -4.08
C GLY A 1 -13.86 -3.85 -4.47
N ASP A 2 -13.61 -3.88 -5.78
CA ASP A 2 -12.66 -4.84 -6.36
C ASP A 2 -11.35 -4.17 -6.76
N GLY A 3 -11.27 -2.84 -6.63
CA GLY A 3 -10.02 -2.10 -6.71
C GLY A 3 -9.19 -2.18 -5.42
N ASN A 4 -7.94 -1.75 -5.55
CA ASN A 4 -7.00 -1.65 -4.43
C ASN A 4 -7.58 -0.80 -3.30
N CYS A 5 -7.21 -1.15 -2.05
CA CYS A 5 -7.52 -0.30 -0.92
C CYS A 5 -6.86 1.07 -1.10
N GLY A 6 -7.61 2.16 -0.89
CA GLY A 6 -7.09 3.51 -1.05
C GLY A 6 -5.86 3.81 -0.16
N ALA A 7 -5.81 3.22 1.04
CA ALA A 7 -4.66 3.31 1.92
C ALA A 7 -3.39 2.70 1.30
N LEU A 8 -3.51 1.52 0.68
CA LEU A 8 -2.41 0.88 -0.04
C LEU A 8 -1.98 1.71 -1.23
N THR A 9 -2.93 2.15 -2.06
CA THR A 9 -2.64 2.94 -3.26
C THR A 9 -1.88 4.22 -2.92
N GLY A 10 -2.33 4.97 -1.90
CA GLY A 10 -1.66 6.20 -1.47
C GLY A 10 -0.24 5.94 -0.96
N ALA A 11 -0.04 4.91 -0.13
CA ALA A 11 1.28 4.54 0.35
C ALA A 11 2.21 4.07 -0.78
N ALA A 12 1.73 3.22 -1.67
CA ALA A 12 2.48 2.74 -2.82
C ALA A 12 2.95 3.90 -3.73
N PHE A 13 2.09 4.89 -3.93
CA PHE A 13 2.44 6.08 -4.70
C PHE A 13 3.55 6.89 -4.03
N ALA A 14 3.43 7.16 -2.73
CA ALA A 14 4.45 7.90 -1.97
C ALA A 14 5.80 7.16 -1.95
N ILE A 15 5.80 5.85 -1.74
CA ILE A 15 7.01 5.00 -1.77
C ILE A 15 7.65 4.99 -3.16
N SER A 16 6.83 4.94 -4.22
CA SER A 16 7.34 4.99 -5.60
C SER A 16 8.06 6.30 -5.90
N LEU A 17 7.50 7.43 -5.44
CA LEU A 17 8.14 8.74 -5.57
C LEU A 17 9.47 8.79 -4.79
N ALA A 18 9.47 8.32 -3.55
CA ALA A 18 10.66 8.28 -2.70
C ALA A 18 11.77 7.36 -3.24
N SER A 19 11.44 6.41 -4.13
CA SER A 19 12.42 5.50 -4.75
C SER A 19 13.40 6.20 -5.71
N GLY A 20 13.20 7.48 -6.01
CA GLY A 20 14.14 8.27 -6.82
C GLY A 20 14.24 7.85 -8.28
N VAL A 21 13.19 7.20 -8.82
CA VAL A 21 13.12 6.77 -10.22
C VAL A 21 12.27 7.76 -11.01
N ASP A 22 12.90 8.83 -11.47
CA ASP A 22 12.25 9.83 -12.30
C ASP A 22 12.13 9.41 -13.77
N ARG A 23 11.57 10.33 -14.59
CA ARG A 23 11.39 10.09 -16.02
C ARG A 23 12.71 9.97 -16.77
N GLN A 24 13.74 10.71 -16.38
CA GLN A 24 15.04 10.71 -17.07
C GLN A 24 15.75 9.38 -16.86
N LYS A 25 15.78 8.90 -15.60
CA LYS A 25 16.33 7.59 -15.26
C LYS A 25 15.65 6.47 -16.04
N GLN A 26 14.31 6.54 -16.20
CA GLN A 26 13.58 5.57 -17.01
C GLN A 26 13.86 5.64 -18.52
N LEU A 27 14.25 6.81 -19.04
CA LEU A 27 14.66 6.96 -20.45
C LEU A 27 16.04 6.39 -20.71
N GLU A 28 16.96 6.52 -19.74
CA GLU A 28 18.30 5.93 -19.79
C GLU A 28 18.23 4.40 -19.76
N ASN A 29 17.44 3.85 -18.83
CA ASN A 29 17.14 2.43 -18.77
C ASN A 29 15.74 2.21 -18.16
N LYS A 30 14.83 1.64 -18.96
CA LYS A 30 13.46 1.35 -18.53
C LYS A 30 13.40 0.46 -17.28
N ASP A 31 14.42 -0.35 -17.03
CA ASP A 31 14.43 -1.32 -15.94
C ASP A 31 14.64 -0.67 -14.57
N TYR A 32 15.07 0.59 -14.50
CA TYR A 32 15.09 1.32 -13.22
C TYR A 32 13.70 1.41 -12.57
N ARG A 33 12.61 1.28 -13.32
CA ARG A 33 11.24 1.20 -12.75
C ARG A 33 11.05 0.03 -11.78
N TRP A 34 11.85 -1.04 -11.92
CA TRP A 34 11.81 -2.18 -11.01
C TRP A 34 12.18 -1.79 -9.57
N ILE A 35 12.97 -0.74 -9.36
CA ILE A 35 13.26 -0.21 -8.02
C ILE A 35 11.97 0.22 -7.33
N ALA A 36 11.16 1.06 -7.98
CA ALA A 36 9.88 1.49 -7.41
C ALA A 36 8.91 0.31 -7.21
N PHE A 37 8.82 -0.61 -8.18
CA PHE A 37 7.93 -1.75 -8.10
C PHE A 37 8.30 -2.69 -6.95
N ASP A 38 9.58 -3.03 -6.82
CA ASP A 38 10.05 -3.95 -5.80
C ASP A 38 9.98 -3.31 -4.41
N ASN A 39 10.29 -2.02 -4.28
CA ASN A 39 10.10 -1.30 -3.03
C ASN A 39 8.63 -1.36 -2.58
N VAL A 40 7.67 -1.07 -3.45
CA VAL A 40 6.24 -1.18 -3.10
C VAL A 40 5.85 -2.61 -2.75
N ALA A 41 6.28 -3.59 -3.55
CA ALA A 41 5.92 -4.99 -3.37
C ALA A 41 6.45 -5.55 -2.04
N LYS A 42 7.73 -5.32 -1.73
CA LYS A 42 8.40 -5.86 -0.53
C LYS A 42 8.04 -5.12 0.77
N THR A 43 7.50 -3.91 0.67
CA THR A 43 7.13 -3.10 1.84
C THR A 43 5.61 -3.15 2.10
N VAL A 44 4.86 -2.12 1.69
CA VAL A 44 3.44 -1.98 1.99
C VAL A 44 2.58 -3.03 1.28
N GLY A 45 2.99 -3.47 0.08
CA GLY A 45 2.30 -4.54 -0.65
C GLY A 45 2.29 -5.84 0.16
N GLN A 46 3.46 -6.29 0.58
CA GLN A 46 3.63 -7.47 1.43
C GLN A 46 2.85 -7.33 2.75
N LYS A 47 2.90 -6.17 3.41
CA LYS A 47 2.14 -5.94 4.65
C LYS A 47 0.63 -6.08 4.46
N PHE A 48 0.07 -5.66 3.32
CA PHE A 48 -1.35 -5.83 3.05
C PHE A 48 -1.74 -7.29 2.81
N LEU A 49 -0.88 -8.04 2.12
CA LEU A 49 -1.09 -9.48 1.93
C LEU A 49 -1.06 -10.22 3.27
N GLU A 50 -0.09 -9.91 4.15
CA GLU A 50 0.04 -10.49 5.48
C GLU A 50 -1.14 -10.13 6.40
N GLU A 51 -1.47 -8.85 6.51
CA GLU A 51 -2.44 -8.36 7.49
C GLU A 51 -3.89 -8.61 7.05
N TYR A 52 -4.19 -8.40 5.76
CA TYR A 52 -5.56 -8.40 5.26
C TYR A 52 -5.88 -9.57 4.32
N GLY A 53 -4.90 -10.39 3.97
CA GLY A 53 -5.07 -11.49 3.00
C GLY A 53 -5.33 -10.99 1.58
N GLY A 54 -5.02 -9.73 1.27
CA GLY A 54 -5.24 -9.16 -0.04
C GLY A 54 -5.06 -7.65 -0.11
N VAL A 55 -4.97 -7.14 -1.33
CA VAL A 55 -4.69 -5.73 -1.63
C VAL A 55 -5.94 -4.88 -1.86
N THR A 56 -7.11 -5.50 -1.97
CA THR A 56 -8.37 -4.81 -2.31
C THR A 56 -9.01 -4.16 -1.07
N CYS A 57 -9.81 -3.12 -1.28
CA CYS A 57 -10.60 -2.54 -0.18
C CYS A 57 -11.55 -3.59 0.42
N ARG A 58 -12.08 -4.49 -0.41
CA ARG A 58 -12.91 -5.62 0.03
C ARG A 58 -12.17 -6.59 0.96
N SER A 59 -10.92 -6.93 0.67
CA SER A 59 -10.08 -7.77 1.54
C SER A 59 -9.89 -7.13 2.91
N VAL A 60 -9.57 -5.83 2.94
CA VAL A 60 -9.42 -5.06 4.17
C VAL A 60 -10.72 -5.03 4.97
N THR A 61 -11.86 -4.71 4.35
CA THR A 61 -13.13 -4.64 5.07
C THR A 61 -13.56 -6.00 5.59
N TRP A 62 -13.35 -7.08 4.82
CA TRP A 62 -13.64 -8.43 5.29
C TRP A 62 -12.78 -8.83 6.48
N LYS A 63 -11.46 -8.61 6.41
CA LYS A 63 -10.57 -8.94 7.52
C LYS A 63 -10.90 -8.16 8.78
N ARG A 64 -11.18 -6.85 8.64
CA ARG A 64 -11.44 -5.97 9.78
C ARG A 64 -12.83 -6.13 10.37
N PHE A 65 -13.83 -6.28 9.52
CA PHE A 65 -15.23 -6.14 9.92
C PHE A 65 -16.04 -7.42 9.75
N GLY A 66 -15.58 -8.39 8.97
CA GLY A 66 -16.34 -9.60 8.63
C GLY A 66 -17.44 -9.35 7.60
N LYS A 67 -17.44 -8.20 6.92
CA LYS A 67 -18.35 -7.88 5.82
C LYS A 67 -17.78 -6.77 4.92
N TRP A 68 -18.40 -6.59 3.77
CA TRP A 68 -18.14 -5.48 2.84
C TRP A 68 -19.46 -4.79 2.50
N TRP A 69 -19.40 -3.48 2.27
CA TRP A 69 -20.57 -2.65 2.00
C TRP A 69 -20.55 -2.10 0.58
N ASN A 70 -21.72 -2.07 -0.05
CA ASN A 70 -21.91 -1.30 -1.26
C ASN A 70 -22.06 0.19 -0.91
N SER A 71 -21.01 0.99 -1.15
CA SER A 71 -21.01 2.43 -0.85
C SER A 71 -22.05 3.24 -1.63
N TRP A 72 -22.60 2.71 -2.73
CA TRP A 72 -23.69 3.35 -3.49
C TRP A 72 -25.07 3.15 -2.85
N ASN A 73 -25.21 2.20 -1.93
CA ASN A 73 -26.42 2.01 -1.15
C ASN A 73 -26.34 2.87 0.13
N PRO A 74 -27.22 3.86 0.32
CA PRO A 74 -27.17 4.76 1.48
C PRO A 74 -27.35 4.03 2.82
N VAL A 75 -28.15 2.96 2.86
CA VAL A 75 -28.34 2.15 4.07
C VAL A 75 -27.05 1.41 4.43
N ALA A 76 -26.40 0.78 3.44
CA ALA A 76 -25.12 0.12 3.65
C ALA A 76 -24.02 1.12 4.04
N LYS A 77 -24.01 2.32 3.46
CA LYS A 77 -23.05 3.37 3.82
C LYS A 77 -23.24 3.87 5.25
N ALA A 78 -24.48 4.01 5.71
CA ALA A 78 -24.79 4.37 7.09
C ALA A 78 -24.34 3.27 8.08
N ASP A 79 -24.61 2.00 7.76
CA ASP A 79 -24.16 0.86 8.56
C ASP A 79 -22.63 0.78 8.65
N PHE A 80 -21.92 0.98 7.54
CA PHE A 80 -20.47 1.09 7.53
C PHE A 80 -19.98 2.20 8.45
N SER A 81 -20.57 3.39 8.34
CA SER A 81 -20.18 4.56 9.16
C SER A 81 -20.35 4.32 10.66
N LYS A 82 -21.33 3.50 11.06
CA LYS A 82 -21.52 3.07 12.45
C LYS A 82 -20.38 2.14 12.89
N GLU A 83 -20.10 1.10 12.13
CA GLU A 83 -19.04 0.13 12.42
C GLU A 83 -17.65 0.78 12.44
N GLU A 84 -17.40 1.74 11.55
CA GLU A 84 -16.19 2.54 11.53
C GLU A 84 -15.96 3.33 12.83
N LYS A 85 -17.03 3.90 13.40
CA LYS A 85 -16.97 4.62 14.67
C LYS A 85 -16.74 3.68 15.85
N GLU A 86 -17.50 2.59 15.92
CA GLU A 86 -17.47 1.63 17.03
C GLU A 86 -16.14 0.85 17.08
N ARG A 87 -15.56 0.53 15.93
CA ARG A 87 -14.39 -0.37 15.83
C ARG A 87 -13.09 0.37 15.46
N GLY A 88 -13.09 1.70 15.54
CA GLY A 88 -11.87 2.51 15.47
C GLY A 88 -11.29 2.70 14.07
N CYS A 89 -12.11 2.75 13.03
CA CYS A 89 -11.68 3.16 11.68
C CYS A 89 -11.54 4.70 11.55
N LEU A 90 -11.91 5.46 12.58
CA LEU A 90 -11.70 6.92 12.66
C LEU A 90 -10.68 7.31 13.74
N ALA A 91 -10.05 6.34 14.41
CA ALA A 91 -9.09 6.58 15.47
C ALA A 91 -7.64 6.45 14.95
N PRO A 92 -6.73 7.37 15.36
CA PRO A 92 -5.30 7.26 15.08
C PRO A 92 -4.73 5.91 15.55
N GLY A 93 -3.87 5.31 14.74
CA GLY A 93 -3.21 4.03 15.04
C GLY A 93 -4.11 2.79 14.95
N LYS A 94 -5.43 2.97 14.78
CA LYS A 94 -6.40 1.88 14.58
C LYS A 94 -6.96 1.86 13.16
N CYS A 95 -7.17 3.02 12.54
CA CYS A 95 -7.63 3.12 11.16
C CYS A 95 -6.58 2.57 10.19
N THR A 96 -6.99 1.78 9.19
CA THR A 96 -6.09 1.26 8.15
C THR A 96 -5.35 2.40 7.47
N ILE A 97 -6.03 3.51 7.16
CA ILE A 97 -5.42 4.68 6.53
C ILE A 97 -4.26 5.21 7.40
N SER A 98 -4.52 5.48 8.69
CA SER A 98 -3.49 6.02 9.59
C SER A 98 -2.33 5.05 9.81
N LYS A 99 -2.60 3.76 9.97
CA LYS A 99 -1.57 2.72 10.15
C LYS A 99 -0.69 2.61 8.91
N THR A 100 -1.32 2.53 7.74
CA THR A 100 -0.62 2.41 6.47
C THR A 100 0.20 3.65 6.14
N ALA A 101 -0.29 4.85 6.47
CA ALA A 101 0.48 6.08 6.33
C ALA A 101 1.75 6.05 7.20
N GLY A 102 1.63 5.67 8.47
CA GLY A 102 2.80 5.53 9.36
C GLY A 102 3.80 4.48 8.87
N LEU A 103 3.33 3.33 8.41
CA LEU A 103 4.18 2.29 7.80
C LEU A 103 4.91 2.82 6.56
N ALA A 104 4.21 3.53 5.68
CA ALA A 104 4.80 4.09 4.47
C ALA A 104 5.91 5.09 4.79
N VAL A 105 5.72 5.96 5.79
CA VAL A 105 6.77 6.89 6.23
C VAL A 105 8.00 6.13 6.74
N GLY A 106 7.81 5.10 7.57
CA GLY A 106 8.92 4.27 8.05
C GLY A 106 9.71 3.66 6.89
N PHE A 107 9.02 3.02 5.95
CA PHE A 107 9.67 2.44 4.77
C PHE A 107 10.37 3.47 3.90
N ILE A 108 9.80 4.66 3.73
CA ILE A 108 10.44 5.75 2.98
C ILE A 108 11.74 6.18 3.66
N LEU A 109 11.74 6.37 4.98
CA LEU A 109 12.95 6.74 5.72
C LEU A 109 14.04 5.66 5.57
N ASP A 110 13.67 4.39 5.78
CA ASP A 110 14.60 3.26 5.62
C ASP A 110 15.22 3.22 4.21
N MET A 111 14.40 3.49 3.18
CA MET A 111 14.82 3.51 1.77
C MET A 111 15.71 4.71 1.43
N LEU A 112 15.50 5.86 2.06
CA LEU A 112 16.34 7.05 1.84
C LEU A 112 17.72 6.86 2.47
N GLU A 113 17.79 6.16 3.60
CA GLU A 113 19.05 5.79 4.25
C GLU A 113 19.74 4.63 3.52
N ASN A 114 18.97 3.66 3.03
CA ASN A 114 19.46 2.42 2.42
C ASN A 114 18.78 2.15 1.07
N PRO A 115 19.10 2.94 0.02
CA PRO A 115 18.46 2.80 -1.27
C PRO A 115 18.85 1.50 -1.96
N ARG A 116 17.85 0.82 -2.55
CA ARG A 116 18.09 -0.39 -3.35
C ARG A 116 18.55 -0.04 -4.75
N THR A 117 19.49 -0.82 -5.28
CA THR A 117 20.01 -0.65 -6.64
C THR A 117 19.33 -1.58 -7.63
N LEU A 118 19.45 -1.29 -8.92
CA LEU A 118 18.90 -2.15 -9.97
C LEU A 118 19.58 -3.52 -9.99
N GLU A 119 20.89 -3.57 -9.76
CA GLU A 119 21.69 -4.80 -9.74
C GLU A 119 21.25 -5.73 -8.60
N GLN A 120 20.98 -5.16 -7.41
CA GLN A 120 20.45 -5.92 -6.28
C GLN A 120 19.10 -6.56 -6.65
N ILE A 121 18.20 -5.82 -7.28
CA ILE A 121 16.88 -6.30 -7.66
C ILE A 121 16.97 -7.37 -8.74
N GLN A 122 17.85 -7.16 -9.74
CA GLN A 122 18.09 -8.15 -10.79
C GLN A 122 18.57 -9.48 -10.19
N LYS A 123 19.47 -9.42 -9.21
CA LYS A 123 19.94 -10.60 -8.48
C LYS A 123 18.82 -11.23 -7.64
N ASP A 124 18.06 -10.44 -6.89
CA ASP A 124 17.02 -10.95 -5.99
C ASP A 124 15.87 -11.65 -6.73
N HIS A 125 15.63 -11.28 -7.99
CA HIS A 125 14.55 -11.82 -8.83
C HIS A 125 15.03 -12.69 -9.99
N ASN A 126 16.34 -13.00 -10.08
CA ASN A 126 16.95 -13.77 -11.18
C ASN A 126 16.58 -13.21 -12.57
N LEU A 127 16.68 -11.89 -12.75
CA LEU A 127 16.30 -11.21 -14.00
C LEU A 127 17.42 -11.18 -15.04
N VAL A 128 18.64 -11.61 -14.67
CA VAL A 128 19.84 -11.70 -15.52
C VAL A 128 20.70 -12.89 -15.08
#